data_AF-A0A849PXC5-F1
#
_entry.id   AF-A0A849PXC5-F1
#
_cell.length_a   1.000
_cell.length_b   1.000
_cell.length_c   1.000
_cell.angle_alpha   90.00
_cell.angle_beta   90.00
_cell.angle_gamma   90.00
#
_symmetry.space_group_name_H-M   'P 1'
#
loop_
_entity.id
_entity.type
_entity.pdbx_description
1 polymer ?
#
loop_
_entity_poly.entity_id
_entity_poly.type
_entity_poly.pdbx_seq_one_letter_code
_entity_poly.pdbx_strand_id
1 'polypeptide(L)'
;MNQHTRLIYLLLLVFAVILTGISTAGAQTSGEICVNVEVQEISPSSIGIDEEFTLGINIESCGSKAPEDITFEIISIPSDIIITEDLITKISKLTYSTSERHLTYHMRTTTDANPGPHIIK
;
A
#
# COMPACT_ATOMS: atom_id res chain seq x y z
N MET A 1 -39.92 -30.06 -46.48
CA MET A 1 -38.59 -30.44 -45.96
C MET A 1 -38.80 -31.63 -45.02
N ASN A 2 -38.16 -32.77 -45.27
CA ASN A 2 -38.40 -34.01 -44.53
C ASN A 2 -38.06 -33.82 -43.04
N GLN A 3 -38.88 -34.37 -42.13
CA GLN A 3 -38.76 -34.15 -40.67
C GLN A 3 -37.38 -34.56 -40.15
N HIS A 4 -36.81 -35.62 -40.73
CA HIS A 4 -35.45 -36.08 -40.46
C HIS A 4 -34.38 -35.05 -40.86
N THR A 5 -34.55 -34.39 -42.00
CA THR A 5 -33.61 -33.37 -42.48
C THR A 5 -33.59 -32.15 -41.55
N ARG A 6 -34.76 -31.71 -41.06
CA ARG A 6 -34.86 -30.59 -40.11
C ARG A 6 -34.18 -30.91 -38.78
N LEU A 7 -34.29 -32.15 -38.32
CA LEU A 7 -33.71 -32.60 -37.04
C LEU A 7 -32.18 -32.70 -37.11
N ILE A 8 -31.63 -33.13 -38.26
CA ILE A 8 -30.19 -33.17 -38.52
C ILE A 8 -29.59 -31.75 -38.53
N TYR A 9 -30.26 -30.79 -39.20
CA TYR A 9 -29.78 -29.41 -39.22
C TYR A 9 -29.80 -28.75 -37.83
N LEU A 10 -30.81 -29.06 -37.02
CA LEU A 10 -30.87 -28.58 -35.64
C LEU A 10 -29.73 -29.15 -34.78
N LEU A 11 -29.42 -30.44 -34.94
CA LEU A 11 -28.29 -31.08 -34.27
C LEU A 11 -26.95 -30.47 -34.68
N LEU A 12 -26.74 -30.20 -35.97
CA LEU A 12 -25.53 -29.57 -36.47
C LEU A 12 -25.37 -28.13 -35.96
N LEU A 13 -26.47 -27.38 -35.84
CA LEU A 13 -26.46 -26.02 -35.31
C LEU A 13 -26.10 -26.01 -33.82
N VAL A 14 -26.65 -26.94 -33.03
CA VAL A 14 -26.28 -27.09 -31.62
C VAL A 14 -24.81 -27.46 -31.48
N PHE A 15 -24.31 -28.37 -32.32
CA PHE A 15 -22.89 -28.76 -32.31
C PHE A 15 -21.97 -27.60 -32.69
N ALA A 16 -22.36 -26.77 -33.67
CA ALA A 16 -21.63 -25.58 -34.08
C ALA A 16 -21.54 -24.53 -32.95
N VAL A 17 -22.64 -24.31 -32.22
CA VAL A 17 -22.68 -23.38 -31.08
C VAL A 17 -21.79 -23.87 -29.91
N ILE A 18 -21.73 -25.19 -29.69
CA ILE A 18 -20.85 -25.77 -28.68
C ILE A 18 -19.37 -25.65 -29.11
N LEU A 19 -19.05 -25.84 -30.39
CA LEU A 19 -17.68 -25.68 -30.92
C LEU A 19 -17.17 -24.24 -30.92
N THR A 20 -18.05 -23.24 -30.99
CA THR A 20 -17.63 -21.82 -30.94
C THR A 20 -17.09 -21.37 -29.58
N GLY A 21 -16.99 -22.27 -28.61
CA GLY A 21 -16.19 -22.06 -27.41
C GLY A 21 -16.79 -21.02 -26.49
N ILE A 22 -17.30 -21.47 -25.34
CA ILE A 22 -17.53 -20.56 -24.23
C ILE A 22 -16.15 -20.02 -23.86
N SER A 23 -15.84 -18.80 -24.30
CA SER A 23 -14.67 -18.08 -23.81
C SER A 23 -14.94 -17.82 -22.34
N THR A 24 -14.45 -18.72 -21.47
CA THR A 24 -14.38 -18.43 -20.05
C THR A 24 -13.40 -17.28 -19.93
N ALA A 25 -13.91 -16.06 -19.90
CA ALA A 25 -13.14 -14.90 -19.48
C ALA A 25 -12.70 -15.20 -18.05
N GLY A 26 -11.51 -15.77 -17.90
CA GLY A 26 -10.87 -15.89 -16.62
C GLY A 26 -10.73 -14.48 -16.09
N ALA A 27 -11.48 -14.14 -15.05
CA ALA A 27 -11.23 -12.93 -14.31
C ALA A 27 -9.81 -13.06 -13.77
N GLN A 28 -8.84 -12.44 -14.44
CA GLN A 28 -7.54 -12.18 -13.85
C GLN A 28 -7.81 -11.21 -12.72
N THR A 29 -8.09 -11.74 -11.53
CA THR A 29 -8.03 -10.98 -10.29
C THR A 29 -6.54 -10.75 -10.02
N SER A 30 -5.94 -9.84 -10.80
CA SER A 30 -4.67 -9.26 -10.42
C SER A 30 -4.94 -8.48 -9.14
N GLY A 31 -4.84 -9.16 -7.99
CA GLY A 31 -5.03 -8.53 -6.69
C GLY A 31 -4.16 -7.28 -6.58
N GLU A 32 -4.72 -6.27 -5.93
CA GLU A 32 -4.16 -4.95 -5.76
C GLU A 32 -3.11 -4.96 -4.63
N ILE A 33 -1.95 -4.36 -4.90
CA ILE A 33 -0.93 -4.07 -3.90
C ILE A 33 -1.14 -2.62 -3.47
N CYS A 34 -1.35 -2.40 -2.18
CA CYS A 34 -1.60 -1.08 -1.61
C CYS A 34 -0.90 -1.01 -0.24
N VAL A 35 -0.26 0.13 0.03
CA VAL A 35 0.34 0.47 1.32
C VAL A 35 -0.16 1.86 1.72
N ASN A 36 -0.68 1.97 2.92
CA ASN A 36 -1.05 3.21 3.56
C ASN A 36 0.01 3.59 4.59
N VAL A 37 0.27 4.88 4.74
CA VAL A 37 1.25 5.40 5.70
C VAL A 37 0.60 6.52 6.49
N GLU A 38 0.60 6.40 7.81
CA GLU A 38 -0.05 7.34 8.70
C GLU A 38 0.86 7.72 9.86
N VAL A 39 0.81 8.99 10.27
CA VAL A 39 1.39 9.43 11.53
C VAL A 39 0.48 8.95 12.66
N GLN A 40 0.97 8.05 13.49
CA GLN A 40 0.19 7.47 14.57
C GLN A 40 0.26 8.33 15.83
N GLU A 41 1.45 8.76 16.22
CA GLU A 41 1.65 9.54 17.44
C GLU A 41 2.81 10.52 17.32
N ILE A 42 2.67 11.65 18.02
CA ILE A 42 3.73 12.60 18.30
C ILE A 42 3.71 12.82 19.81
N SER A 43 4.84 12.57 20.48
CA SER A 43 4.94 12.66 21.93
C SER A 43 6.22 13.38 22.36
N PRO A 44 6.12 14.49 23.12
CA PRO A 44 4.89 15.19 23.50
C PRO A 44 4.21 15.86 22.29
N SER A 45 2.91 16.17 22.41
CA SER A 45 2.16 16.83 21.33
C SER A 45 2.49 18.32 21.16
N SER A 46 3.20 18.91 22.11
CA SER A 46 3.74 20.27 22.07
C SER A 46 5.23 20.19 22.34
N ILE A 47 6.02 20.70 21.41
CA ILE A 47 7.48 20.57 21.41
C ILE A 47 8.06 21.98 21.55
N GLY A 48 8.87 22.17 22.59
CA GLY A 48 9.61 23.39 22.83
C GLY A 48 10.93 23.47 22.06
N ILE A 49 11.71 24.48 22.40
CA ILE A 49 13.06 24.67 21.89
C ILE A 49 14.02 23.77 22.68
N ASP A 50 14.95 23.12 21.98
CA ASP A 50 15.89 22.15 22.56
C ASP A 50 15.20 20.99 23.30
N GLU A 51 14.03 20.56 22.80
CA GLU A 51 13.21 19.51 23.40
C GLU A 51 13.20 18.24 22.55
N GLU A 52 13.26 17.09 23.23
CA GLU A 52 13.18 15.77 22.61
C GLU A 52 11.72 15.37 22.38
N PHE A 53 11.47 14.71 21.27
CA PHE A 53 10.15 14.17 20.95
C PHE A 53 10.26 12.93 20.07
N THR A 54 9.19 12.15 20.06
CA THR A 54 9.07 10.92 19.29
C THR A 54 7.99 11.06 18.25
N LEU A 55 8.27 10.58 17.04
CA LEU A 55 7.32 10.44 15.94
C LEU A 55 7.11 8.95 15.62
N GLY A 56 5.89 8.47 15.83
CA GLY A 56 5.46 7.13 15.44
C GLY A 56 4.77 7.14 14.08
N ILE A 57 5.26 6.33 13.15
CA ILE A 57 4.68 6.14 11.80
C ILE A 57 4.15 4.71 11.70
N ASN A 58 2.89 4.55 11.30
CA ASN A 58 2.33 3.25 10.97
C ASN A 58 2.29 3.07 9.45
N ILE A 59 2.72 1.90 9.00
CA ILE A 59 2.68 1.48 7.60
C ILE A 59 1.79 0.25 7.53
N GLU A 60 0.64 0.37 6.88
CA GLU A 60 -0.38 -0.66 6.80
C GLU A 60 -0.55 -1.15 5.37
N SER A 61 -0.71 -2.46 5.19
CA SER A 61 -1.18 -3.01 3.92
C SER A 61 -2.69 -2.77 3.75
N CYS A 62 -3.10 -2.17 2.64
CA CYS A 62 -4.51 -1.91 2.30
C CYS A 62 -4.99 -2.74 1.09
N GLY A 63 -4.12 -3.56 0.50
CA GLY A 63 -4.37 -4.29 -0.74
C GLY A 63 -4.90 -5.71 -0.52
N SER A 64 -5.35 -6.34 -1.59
CA SER A 64 -5.70 -7.78 -1.59
C SER A 64 -4.48 -8.69 -1.77
N LYS A 65 -3.30 -8.13 -2.06
CA LYS A 65 -2.00 -8.82 -2.06
C LYS A 65 -1.04 -8.17 -1.08
N ALA A 66 -0.25 -9.01 -0.40
CA ALA A 66 0.84 -8.62 0.48
C ALA A 66 1.92 -7.81 -0.28
N PRO A 67 2.22 -6.57 0.14
CA PRO A 67 3.32 -5.78 -0.41
C PRO A 67 4.71 -6.35 -0.04
N GLU A 68 5.65 -6.26 -0.97
CA GLU A 68 7.04 -6.73 -0.86
C GLU A 68 8.01 -5.61 -1.29
N ASP A 69 9.26 -5.67 -0.83
CA ASP A 69 10.35 -4.74 -1.19
C ASP A 69 10.01 -3.26 -0.99
N ILE A 70 9.40 -2.94 0.17
CA ILE A 70 8.94 -1.59 0.49
C ILE A 70 10.11 -0.77 1.01
N THR A 71 10.22 0.47 0.54
CA THR A 71 11.16 1.46 1.07
C THR A 71 10.36 2.64 1.61
N PHE A 72 10.56 2.95 2.88
CA PHE A 72 10.09 4.18 3.50
C PHE A 72 11.26 5.15 3.61
N GLU A 73 11.07 6.39 3.21
CA GLU A 73 12.11 7.42 3.20
C GLU A 73 11.55 8.75 3.70
N ILE A 74 12.26 9.37 4.63
CA ILE A 74 12.11 10.79 4.97
C ILE A 74 13.05 11.57 4.05
N ILE A 75 12.48 12.25 3.06
CA ILE A 75 13.21 12.99 2.01
C ILE A 75 13.54 14.44 2.42
N SER A 76 12.84 15.01 3.40
CA SER A 76 13.04 16.39 3.82
C SER A 76 12.75 16.59 5.29
N ILE A 77 13.72 17.17 5.98
CA ILE A 77 13.63 17.54 7.40
C ILE A 77 14.00 19.02 7.51
N PRO A 78 13.26 19.81 8.31
CA PRO A 78 13.67 21.16 8.67
C PRO A 78 15.06 21.19 9.31
N SER A 79 15.82 22.26 9.06
CA SER A 79 17.20 22.37 9.55
C SER A 79 17.33 22.49 11.07
N ASP A 80 16.24 22.86 11.74
CA ASP A 80 16.15 23.01 13.19
C ASP A 80 15.62 21.74 13.89
N ILE A 81 15.50 20.62 13.17
CA ILE A 81 15.18 19.30 13.72
C ILE A 81 16.36 18.36 13.48
N ILE A 82 16.78 17.70 14.55
CA ILE A 82 17.81 16.66 14.54
C ILE A 82 17.10 15.31 14.67
N ILE A 83 17.45 14.35 13.82
CA ILE A 83 16.95 12.96 13.85
C ILE A 83 18.14 12.02 14.05
N THR A 84 17.99 11.02 14.91
CA THR A 84 19.06 10.04 15.19
C THR A 84 18.98 8.77 14.36
N GLU A 85 17.79 8.39 13.92
CA GLU A 85 17.53 7.19 13.13
C GLU A 85 17.86 7.36 11.65
N ASP A 86 17.97 6.23 10.96
CA ASP A 86 18.11 6.20 9.51
C ASP A 86 16.87 6.78 8.82
N LEU A 87 17.09 7.71 7.90
CA LEU A 87 16.02 8.32 7.12
C LEU A 87 15.40 7.35 6.10
N ILE A 88 16.08 6.24 5.81
CA ILE A 88 15.64 5.21 4.88
C ILE A 88 15.45 3.90 5.63
N THR A 89 14.23 3.37 5.63
CA THR A 89 13.91 2.06 6.19
C THR A 89 13.46 1.10 5.09
N LYS A 90 14.08 -0.08 5.04
CA LYS A 90 13.71 -1.16 4.13
C LYS A 90 12.85 -2.19 4.84
N ILE A 91 11.69 -2.48 4.28
CA ILE A 91 10.74 -3.47 4.79
C ILE A 91 10.58 -4.54 3.72
N SER A 92 11.16 -5.73 3.96
CA SER A 92 11.17 -6.80 2.96
C SER A 92 9.75 -7.25 2.57
N LYS A 93 8.83 -7.33 3.54
CA LYS A 93 7.46 -7.79 3.29
C LYS A 93 6.49 -7.41 4.40
N LEU A 94 5.27 -7.05 4.01
CA LEU A 94 4.09 -7.03 4.88
C LEU A 94 3.36 -8.36 4.70
N THR A 95 3.61 -9.32 5.59
CA THR A 95 3.31 -10.76 5.42
C THR A 95 1.88 -11.08 4.98
N TYR A 96 0.92 -10.31 5.48
CA TYR A 96 -0.51 -10.44 5.21
C TYR A 96 -1.06 -9.13 4.64
N SER A 97 -2.21 -9.23 3.97
CA SER A 97 -2.94 -8.05 3.45
C SER A 97 -3.36 -7.06 4.54
N THR A 98 -3.37 -7.47 5.82
CA THR A 98 -3.69 -6.64 6.99
C THR A 98 -2.46 -6.43 7.89
N SER A 99 -1.25 -6.62 7.35
CA SER A 99 -0.03 -6.43 8.15
C SER A 99 0.26 -4.96 8.35
N GLU A 100 0.74 -4.66 9.54
CA GLU A 100 1.18 -3.33 9.96
C GLU A 100 2.66 -3.36 10.36
N ARG A 101 3.33 -2.23 10.16
CA ARG A 101 4.69 -1.97 10.62
C ARG A 101 4.76 -0.58 11.24
N HIS A 102 5.19 -0.55 12.49
CA HIS A 102 5.44 0.68 13.21
C HIS A 102 6.91 1.06 13.12
N LEU A 103 7.17 2.30 12.71
CA LEU A 103 8.49 2.94 12.74
C LEU A 103 8.47 4.04 13.80
N THR A 104 9.57 4.16 14.54
CA THR A 104 9.72 5.14 15.61
C THR A 104 10.96 5.98 15.32
N TYR A 105 10.79 7.30 15.32
CA TYR A 105 11.88 8.26 15.16
C TYR A 105 12.02 9.11 16.41
N HIS A 106 13.23 9.18 16.95
CA HIS A 106 13.60 10.06 18.04
C HIS A 106 14.20 11.32 17.45
N MET A 107 13.60 12.45 17.82
CA MET A 107 13.92 13.74 17.26
C MET A 107 14.16 14.75 18.37
N ARG A 108 14.87 15.82 18.03
CA ARG A 108 15.11 16.94 18.94
C ARG A 108 15.13 18.25 18.17
N THR A 109 14.51 19.29 18.71
CA THR A 109 14.66 20.65 18.16
C THR A 109 16.04 21.22 18.50
N THR A 110 16.58 22.11 17.68
CA THR A 110 17.83 22.82 18.00
C THR A 110 17.57 23.94 19.01
N THR A 111 18.62 24.47 19.63
CA THR A 111 18.55 25.59 20.59
C THR A 111 18.07 26.91 19.97
N ASP A 112 18.15 27.03 18.65
CA ASP A 112 17.73 28.17 17.85
C ASP A 112 16.47 27.86 17.01
N ALA A 113 15.73 26.80 17.36
CA ALA A 113 14.56 26.37 16.63
C ALA A 113 13.49 27.47 16.55
N ASN A 114 12.88 27.57 15.36
CA ASN A 114 11.85 28.58 15.12
C ASN A 114 10.48 28.06 15.56
N PRO A 115 9.71 28.81 16.36
CA PRO A 115 8.35 28.42 16.70
C PRO A 115 7.45 28.37 15.46
N GLY A 116 6.63 27.33 15.35
CA GLY A 116 5.62 27.22 14.30
C GLY A 116 5.42 25.80 13.79
N PRO A 117 4.64 25.63 12.71
CA PRO A 117 4.47 24.35 12.06
C PRO A 117 5.71 23.99 11.23
N HIS A 118 6.14 22.74 11.37
CA HIS A 118 7.22 22.14 10.60
C HIS A 118 6.66 21.10 9.65
N ILE A 119 7.19 21.05 8.43
CA ILE A 119 6.80 20.05 7.42
C ILE A 119 7.97 19.08 7.24
N ILE A 120 7.73 17.82 7.56
CA ILE A 120 8.61 16.69 7.27
C ILE A 120 7.98 15.95 6.08
N LYS A 121 8.79 15.56 5.10
CA LYS A 121 8.34 14.81 3.91
C LYS A 121 9.14 13.54 3.75
#